data_AF-A0A0M8WB77-F1
#
_entry.id   AF-A0A0M8WB77-F1
#
_cell.length_a   1.000
_cell.length_b   1.000
_cell.length_c   1.000
_cell.angle_alpha   90.00
_cell.angle_beta   90.00
_cell.angle_gamma   90.00
#
_symmetry.space_group_name_H-M   'P 1'
#
loop_
_entity.id
_entity.type
_entity.pdbx_description
1 polymer ?
#
loop_
_entity_poly.entity_id
_entity_poly.type
_entity_poly.pdbx_seq_one_letter_code
_entity_poly.pdbx_strand_id
1 'polypeptide(L)'
;MAPPGFPPPAPGLSVPPPPVAPGLAPQPPAYGYPPPGQPTVGPGYQAVLRYRAPDGSEQQVIRRSAPGTPHPEWQIFHELRAMNIPPDQVLELHTELESCELPGAYCARMIREQWPNARITSIAPYGTDHASRQQGMAQLLAHQGELHQVADGPARPAPVRTPLPPVQPTPPVPPEGIAQEMAAAFGPGVFRFDQAAVSRQGVPPIVAHTLVVAGLPTDMGPFFWAQAQPGRPVPTLAELAQERGVRPASDAGSYLVMGSDFGRAICVQYGTANIVAVPVEAGPGGAPVAPQFVNTGLPEFARCLALLGRMWRLRYGLNQEQAGRWTVDFQAQLASLDPVALGSPESWWSVLLEQMWDGLL
;
A
#
# COMPACT_ATOMS: atom_id res chain seq x y z
N MET A 1 -9.09 -70.29 -61.98
CA MET A 1 -8.23 -71.23 -61.24
C MET A 1 -8.39 -70.92 -59.75
N ALA A 2 -8.92 -71.85 -58.96
CA ALA A 2 -8.99 -71.80 -57.48
C ALA A 2 -7.69 -72.38 -56.87
N PRO A 3 -7.46 -72.51 -55.54
CA PRO A 3 -8.27 -72.23 -54.31
C PRO A 3 -7.38 -71.63 -53.16
N PRO A 4 -7.49 -71.95 -51.84
CA PRO A 4 -8.59 -72.08 -50.88
C PRO A 4 -8.46 -71.12 -49.65
N GLY A 5 -9.51 -71.06 -48.81
CA GLY A 5 -9.58 -70.25 -47.58
C GLY A 5 -8.96 -70.84 -46.31
N PHE A 6 -9.01 -70.08 -45.21
CA PHE A 6 -8.67 -70.44 -43.82
C PHE A 6 -9.29 -69.40 -42.83
N PRO A 7 -9.40 -69.68 -41.52
CA PRO A 7 -10.66 -69.76 -40.75
C PRO A 7 -10.90 -68.54 -39.80
N PRO A 8 -12.06 -68.46 -39.11
CA PRO A 8 -12.38 -67.34 -38.21
C PRO A 8 -11.60 -67.37 -36.88
N PRO A 9 -11.30 -66.21 -36.27
CA PRO A 9 -10.68 -66.16 -34.94
C PRO A 9 -11.68 -66.47 -33.82
N ALA A 10 -11.18 -67.19 -32.82
CA ALA A 10 -11.89 -67.69 -31.64
C ALA A 10 -12.22 -66.59 -30.60
N PRO A 11 -13.14 -66.86 -29.65
CA PRO A 11 -13.62 -65.86 -28.69
C PRO A 11 -12.58 -65.59 -27.60
N GLY A 12 -12.13 -64.33 -27.52
CA GLY A 12 -11.24 -63.84 -26.46
C GLY A 12 -11.99 -63.64 -25.15
N LEU A 13 -11.43 -64.25 -24.10
CA LEU A 13 -11.90 -64.29 -22.73
C LEU A 13 -11.96 -62.90 -22.08
N SER A 14 -13.08 -62.62 -21.41
CA SER A 14 -13.33 -61.45 -20.59
C SER A 14 -12.40 -61.43 -19.37
N VAL A 15 -11.55 -60.40 -19.27
CA VAL A 15 -10.75 -60.12 -18.07
C VAL A 15 -11.63 -59.34 -17.08
N PRO A 16 -11.74 -59.77 -15.80
CA PRO A 16 -12.55 -59.04 -14.82
C PRO A 16 -11.88 -57.70 -14.44
N PRO A 17 -12.68 -56.65 -14.17
CA PRO A 17 -12.14 -55.37 -13.71
C PRO A 17 -11.53 -55.50 -12.29
N PRO A 18 -10.50 -54.69 -11.97
CA PRO A 18 -9.90 -54.66 -10.64
C PRO A 18 -10.90 -54.13 -9.59
N PRO A 19 -10.77 -54.54 -8.32
CA PRO A 19 -11.68 -54.12 -7.26
C PRO A 19 -11.56 -52.62 -6.98
N VAL A 20 -12.72 -51.97 -6.92
CA VAL A 20 -12.89 -50.56 -6.59
C VAL A 20 -12.48 -50.36 -5.13
N ALA A 21 -11.48 -49.51 -4.89
CA ALA A 21 -11.13 -49.08 -3.54
C ALA A 21 -12.31 -48.29 -2.94
N PRO A 22 -12.67 -48.52 -1.65
CA PRO A 22 -13.76 -47.78 -1.01
C PRO A 22 -13.46 -46.28 -1.02
N GLY A 23 -14.38 -45.52 -1.61
CA GLY A 23 -14.32 -44.07 -1.65
C GLY A 23 -14.27 -43.49 -0.24
N LEU A 24 -13.29 -42.63 0.01
CA LEU A 24 -13.35 -41.67 1.09
C LEU A 24 -14.45 -40.67 0.72
N ALA A 25 -15.59 -40.80 1.39
CA ALA A 25 -16.61 -39.76 1.38
C ALA A 25 -15.96 -38.43 1.82
N PRO A 26 -16.34 -37.28 1.21
CA PRO A 26 -15.88 -35.99 1.69
C PRO A 26 -16.35 -35.83 3.15
N GLN A 27 -15.37 -35.73 4.05
CA GLN A 27 -15.59 -35.41 5.45
C GLN A 27 -16.37 -34.08 5.52
N PRO A 28 -17.48 -34.00 6.27
CA PRO A 28 -18.15 -32.72 6.48
C PRO A 28 -17.17 -31.75 7.17
N PRO A 29 -17.17 -30.46 6.79
CA PRO A 29 -16.23 -29.49 7.36
C PRO A 29 -16.38 -29.46 8.88
N ALA A 30 -15.24 -29.60 9.57
CA ALA A 30 -15.17 -29.46 11.01
C ALA A 30 -15.69 -28.07 11.38
N TYR A 31 -16.78 -28.04 12.15
CA TYR A 31 -17.34 -26.81 12.69
C TYR A 31 -16.25 -26.07 13.49
N GLY A 32 -15.79 -24.93 12.99
CA GLY A 32 -15.01 -23.97 13.76
C GLY A 32 -13.54 -23.76 13.37
N TYR A 33 -12.99 -24.45 12.36
CA TYR A 33 -11.66 -24.13 11.83
C TYR A 33 -11.75 -23.64 10.38
N PRO A 34 -11.19 -22.47 10.05
CA PRO A 34 -11.13 -22.03 8.66
C PRO A 34 -10.29 -23.02 7.85
N PRO A 35 -10.66 -23.29 6.59
CA PRO A 35 -9.89 -24.18 5.74
C PRO A 35 -8.46 -23.65 5.56
N PRO A 36 -7.43 -24.51 5.64
CA PRO A 36 -6.04 -24.09 5.42
C PRO A 36 -5.89 -23.47 4.02
N GLY A 37 -5.15 -22.36 3.94
CA GLY A 37 -4.88 -21.66 2.69
C GLY A 37 -5.86 -20.54 2.33
N GLN A 38 -6.77 -20.15 3.24
CA GLN A 38 -7.61 -18.99 3.01
C GLN A 38 -6.80 -17.68 3.12
N PRO A 39 -6.92 -16.75 2.14
CA PRO A 39 -6.23 -15.46 2.20
C PRO A 39 -6.58 -14.71 3.48
N THR A 40 -5.55 -14.33 4.24
CA THR A 40 -5.69 -13.73 5.56
C THR A 40 -4.59 -12.68 5.75
N VAL A 41 -4.93 -11.46 6.15
CA VAL A 41 -3.91 -10.45 6.49
C VAL A 41 -3.32 -10.71 7.88
N GLY A 42 -2.12 -10.21 8.11
CA GLY A 42 -1.41 -10.33 9.37
C GLY A 42 -2.11 -9.60 10.52
N PRO A 43 -1.58 -9.77 11.73
CA PRO A 43 -2.20 -9.25 12.94
C PRO A 43 -1.96 -7.75 13.16
N GLY A 44 -1.12 -7.13 12.33
CA GLY A 44 -0.61 -5.78 12.56
C GLY A 44 0.16 -5.66 13.88
N TYR A 45 0.20 -4.45 14.44
CA TYR A 45 0.93 -4.17 15.67
C TYR A 45 0.19 -3.21 16.60
N GLN A 46 0.68 -3.13 17.84
CA GLN A 46 0.22 -2.19 18.86
C GLN A 46 1.23 -1.05 19.07
N ALA A 47 0.70 0.14 19.36
CA ALA A 47 1.44 1.27 19.90
C ALA A 47 0.83 1.72 21.23
N VAL A 48 1.69 2.08 22.18
CA VAL A 48 1.33 2.62 23.50
C VAL A 48 2.05 3.95 23.67
N LEU A 49 1.30 5.01 23.95
CA LEU A 49 1.85 6.32 24.20
C LEU A 49 1.47 6.82 25.59
N ARG A 50 2.45 7.39 26.29
CA ARG A 50 2.27 8.07 27.58
C ARG A 50 2.32 9.58 27.38
N TYR A 51 1.41 10.30 28.03
CA TYR A 51 1.33 11.74 27.99
C TYR A 51 0.91 12.31 29.35
N ARG A 52 1.13 13.61 29.54
CA ARG A 52 0.63 14.36 30.70
C ARG A 52 -0.70 15.03 30.36
N ALA A 53 -1.73 14.72 31.13
CA ALA A 53 -3.05 15.32 31.00
C ALA A 53 -3.10 16.74 31.59
N PRO A 54 -4.14 17.55 31.30
CA PRO A 54 -4.24 18.94 31.78
C PRO A 54 -4.25 19.09 33.30
N ASP A 55 -4.65 18.05 34.04
CA ASP A 55 -4.62 18.01 35.51
C ASP A 55 -3.23 17.65 36.07
N GLY A 56 -2.24 17.46 35.19
CA GLY A 56 -0.88 17.08 35.53
C GLY A 56 -0.67 15.58 35.72
N SER A 57 -1.71 14.75 35.63
CA SER A 57 -1.59 13.30 35.76
C SER A 57 -0.95 12.68 34.51
N GLU A 58 -0.23 11.57 34.70
CA GLU A 58 0.27 10.79 33.57
C GLU A 58 -0.80 9.78 33.13
N GLN A 59 -1.12 9.81 31.85
CA GLN A 59 -2.12 8.97 31.21
C GLN A 59 -1.47 8.18 30.09
N GLN A 60 -2.15 7.12 29.64
CA GLN A 60 -1.71 6.29 28.53
C GLN A 60 -2.83 6.11 27.51
N VAL A 61 -2.43 5.98 26.25
CA VAL A 61 -3.32 5.65 25.14
C VAL A 61 -2.74 4.48 24.37
N ILE A 62 -3.61 3.55 23.99
CA ILE A 62 -3.24 2.32 23.29
C ILE A 62 -4.04 2.27 21.99
N ARG A 63 -3.34 2.03 20.87
CA ARG A 63 -3.96 1.78 19.57
C ARG A 63 -3.32 0.60 18.88
N ARG A 64 -4.08 -0.01 17.97
CA ARG A 64 -3.70 -1.19 17.21
C ARG A 64 -3.99 -0.98 15.73
N SER A 65 -3.19 -1.59 14.89
CA SER A 65 -3.47 -1.62 13.46
C SER A 65 -4.80 -2.35 13.23
N ALA A 66 -5.55 -1.88 12.25
CA ALA A 66 -6.78 -2.53 11.82
C ALA A 66 -7.00 -2.26 10.33
N PRO A 67 -7.61 -3.20 9.58
CA PRO A 67 -7.90 -3.00 8.17
C PRO A 67 -8.70 -1.73 7.89
N GLY A 68 -8.22 -0.93 6.95
CA GLY A 68 -8.83 0.33 6.53
C GLY A 68 -8.60 1.48 7.49
N THR A 69 -7.63 1.37 8.41
CA THR A 69 -7.29 2.43 9.36
C THR A 69 -5.82 2.85 9.21
N PRO A 70 -5.46 4.10 9.53
CA PRO A 70 -4.06 4.51 9.57
C PRO A 70 -3.26 3.69 10.59
N HIS A 71 -1.94 3.74 10.48
CA HIS A 71 -1.04 3.15 11.49
C HIS A 71 -1.36 3.67 12.92
N PRO A 72 -1.17 2.84 13.96
CA PRO A 72 -1.45 3.20 15.36
C PRO A 72 -0.94 4.58 15.80
N GLU A 73 0.23 5.00 15.32
CA GLU A 73 0.84 6.29 15.67
C GLU A 73 0.02 7.47 15.15
N TRP A 74 -0.53 7.37 13.93
CA TRP A 74 -1.46 8.36 13.40
C TRP A 74 -2.81 8.34 14.12
N GLN A 75 -3.31 7.16 14.47
CA GLN A 75 -4.52 7.05 15.28
C GLN A 75 -4.36 7.78 16.62
N ILE A 76 -3.23 7.55 17.30
CA ILE A 76 -2.89 8.22 18.57
C ILE A 76 -2.73 9.72 18.35
N PHE A 77 -2.01 10.16 17.31
CA PHE A 77 -1.86 11.59 16.99
C PHE A 77 -3.21 12.30 16.84
N HIS A 78 -4.14 11.73 16.09
CA HIS A 78 -5.47 12.32 15.93
C HIS A 78 -6.27 12.34 17.24
N GLU A 79 -6.15 11.30 18.06
CA GLU A 79 -6.82 11.24 19.36
C GLU A 79 -6.27 12.27 20.35
N LEU A 80 -4.95 12.41 20.47
CA LEU A 80 -4.33 13.43 21.32
C LEU A 80 -4.75 14.83 20.89
N ARG A 81 -4.78 15.10 19.58
CA ARG A 81 -5.29 16.38 19.06
C ARG A 81 -6.76 16.60 19.40
N ALA A 82 -7.61 15.57 19.29
CA ALA A 82 -9.02 15.67 19.67
C ALA A 82 -9.21 15.95 21.18
N MET A 83 -8.29 15.44 22.02
CA MET A 83 -8.25 15.71 23.46
C MET A 83 -7.56 17.04 23.81
N ASN A 84 -7.08 17.80 22.82
CA ASN A 84 -6.29 19.03 23.00
C ASN A 84 -5.02 18.82 23.85
N ILE A 85 -4.40 17.65 23.78
CA ILE A 85 -3.12 17.38 24.44
C ILE A 85 -2.00 18.06 23.64
N PRO A 86 -1.27 19.02 24.22
CA PRO A 86 -0.17 19.68 23.54
C PRO A 86 0.97 18.70 23.23
N PRO A 87 1.70 18.87 22.11
CA PRO A 87 2.70 17.88 21.70
C PRO A 87 3.91 17.77 22.64
N ASP A 88 4.23 18.84 23.38
CA ASP A 88 5.26 18.86 24.44
C ASP A 88 4.87 18.07 25.70
N GLN A 89 3.59 17.69 25.83
CA GLN A 89 3.11 16.85 26.92
C GLN A 89 3.22 15.35 26.63
N VAL A 90 3.68 14.97 25.43
CA VAL A 90 3.96 13.57 25.08
C VAL A 90 5.29 13.14 25.68
N LEU A 91 5.29 12.04 26.43
CA LEU A 91 6.42 11.57 27.23
C LEU A 91 7.16 10.40 26.58
N GLU A 92 6.41 9.39 26.13
CA GLU A 92 6.99 8.15 25.59
C GLU A 92 6.05 7.53 24.56
N LEU A 93 6.63 6.94 23.52
CA LEU A 93 5.97 6.04 22.58
C LEU A 93 6.71 4.70 22.56
N HIS A 94 5.98 3.62 22.78
CA HIS A 94 6.45 2.25 22.64
C HIS A 94 5.63 1.51 21.58
N THR A 95 6.28 0.91 20.60
CA THR A 95 5.63 0.15 19.52
C THR A 95 6.13 -1.30 19.45
N GLU A 96 5.28 -2.24 19.05
CA GLU A 96 5.77 -3.62 18.82
C GLU A 96 6.67 -3.70 17.56
N LEU A 97 6.46 -2.81 16.59
CA LEU A 97 7.25 -2.70 15.35
C LEU A 97 7.74 -1.25 15.20
N GLU A 98 9.00 -1.05 14.79
CA GLU A 98 9.56 0.28 14.54
C GLU A 98 8.67 1.11 13.61
N SER A 99 8.42 2.36 14.00
CA SER A 99 7.59 3.29 13.22
C SER A 99 8.16 3.51 11.82
N CYS A 100 7.32 3.32 10.80
CA CYS A 100 7.79 3.24 9.41
C CYS A 100 8.33 4.57 8.85
N GLU A 101 9.25 4.48 7.87
CA GLU A 101 9.62 5.56 6.94
C GLU A 101 9.20 5.23 5.49
N LEU A 102 7.98 4.69 5.37
CA LEU A 102 7.46 4.09 4.14
C LEU A 102 6.22 4.83 3.62
N PRO A 103 5.92 4.68 2.32
CA PRO A 103 4.61 5.01 1.75
C PRO A 103 3.47 4.51 2.61
N GLY A 104 2.39 5.28 2.70
CA GLY A 104 1.18 4.85 3.39
C GLY A 104 1.10 5.18 4.87
N ALA A 105 2.15 5.81 5.46
CA ALA A 105 2.02 6.83 6.51
C ALA A 105 3.32 7.18 7.30
N TYR A 106 4.54 7.19 6.72
CA TYR A 106 5.81 7.75 7.29
C TYR A 106 5.80 8.17 8.79
N CYS A 107 5.58 7.20 9.69
CA CYS A 107 5.25 7.46 11.09
C CYS A 107 6.44 8.09 11.82
N ALA A 108 7.66 7.62 11.56
CA ALA A 108 8.86 8.18 12.18
C ALA A 108 9.08 9.66 11.83
N ARG A 109 8.68 10.09 10.62
CA ARG A 109 8.70 11.52 10.26
C ARG A 109 7.67 12.31 11.07
N MET A 110 6.42 11.83 11.11
CA MET A 110 5.35 12.47 11.90
C MET A 110 5.76 12.60 13.37
N ILE A 111 6.28 11.53 13.96
CA ILE A 111 6.73 11.50 15.36
C ILE A 111 7.82 12.56 15.61
N ARG A 112 8.84 12.66 14.74
CA ARG A 112 9.89 13.68 14.89
C ARG A 112 9.35 15.10 14.81
N GLU A 113 8.40 15.34 13.91
CA GLU A 113 7.81 16.68 13.72
C GLU A 113 6.83 17.05 14.85
N GLN A 114 6.10 16.08 15.39
CA GLN A 114 5.01 16.34 16.35
C GLN A 114 5.43 16.09 17.79
N TRP A 115 6.24 15.08 18.09
CA TRP A 115 6.59 14.67 19.45
C TRP A 115 8.11 14.70 19.69
N PRO A 116 8.77 15.87 19.53
CA PRO A 116 10.22 15.97 19.53
C PRO A 116 10.87 15.61 20.88
N ASN A 117 10.13 15.67 21.99
CA ASN A 117 10.62 15.37 23.34
C ASN A 117 10.33 13.94 23.79
N ALA A 118 9.55 13.17 23.03
CA ALA A 118 9.10 11.86 23.44
C ALA A 118 10.22 10.83 23.33
N ARG A 119 10.35 9.96 24.34
CA ARG A 119 11.23 8.78 24.23
C ARG A 119 10.57 7.75 23.32
N ILE A 120 11.22 7.39 22.23
CA ILE A 120 10.71 6.41 21.26
C ILE A 120 11.43 5.08 21.45
N THR A 121 10.68 3.98 21.54
CA THR A 121 11.21 2.61 21.62
C THR A 121 10.35 1.66 20.81
N SER A 122 10.96 0.61 20.27
CA SER A 122 10.25 -0.48 19.60
C SER A 122 10.80 -1.85 20.00
N ILE A 123 10.00 -2.90 19.79
CA ILE A 123 10.41 -4.29 20.05
C ILE A 123 11.19 -4.84 18.85
N ALA A 124 10.60 -4.79 17.65
CA ALA A 124 11.26 -5.22 16.42
C ALA A 124 11.69 -4.01 15.57
N PRO A 125 12.89 -4.03 14.96
CA PRO A 125 13.25 -3.11 13.90
C PRO A 125 12.38 -3.38 12.66
N TYR A 126 12.15 -2.38 11.80
CA TYR A 126 11.37 -2.54 10.57
C TYR A 126 12.16 -2.14 9.34
N GLY A 127 12.92 -1.04 9.42
CA GLY A 127 13.77 -0.59 8.31
C GLY A 127 13.01 -0.11 7.06
N THR A 128 13.75 0.10 5.98
CA THR A 128 13.24 0.74 4.76
C THR A 128 13.28 -0.13 3.52
N ASP A 129 14.11 -1.17 3.48
CA ASP A 129 14.23 -2.11 2.37
C ASP A 129 13.45 -3.41 2.64
N HIS A 130 13.14 -4.16 1.59
CA HIS A 130 12.32 -5.35 1.69
C HIS A 130 12.89 -6.41 2.65
N ALA A 131 14.22 -6.59 2.70
CA ALA A 131 14.81 -7.60 3.57
C ALA A 131 14.66 -7.22 5.05
N SER A 132 14.92 -5.96 5.40
CA SER A 132 14.72 -5.48 6.78
C SER A 132 13.25 -5.54 7.19
N ARG A 133 12.32 -5.18 6.30
CA ARG A 133 10.88 -5.24 6.58
C ARG A 133 10.38 -6.67 6.83
N GLN A 134 10.82 -7.63 6.01
CA GLN A 134 10.50 -9.05 6.20
C GLN A 134 11.07 -9.60 7.51
N GLN A 135 12.30 -9.21 7.86
CA GLN A 135 12.92 -9.59 9.13
C GLN A 135 12.18 -8.98 10.33
N GLY A 136 11.78 -7.71 10.25
CA GLY A 136 11.01 -7.03 11.29
C GLY A 136 9.66 -7.69 11.55
N MET A 137 8.93 -8.01 10.49
CA MET A 137 7.66 -8.73 10.60
C MET A 137 7.83 -10.13 11.20
N ALA A 138 8.90 -10.86 10.84
CA ALA A 138 9.18 -12.16 11.43
C ALA A 138 9.46 -12.06 12.94
N GLN A 139 10.22 -11.05 13.39
CA GLN A 139 10.47 -10.80 14.81
C GLN A 139 9.20 -10.41 15.56
N LEU A 140 8.37 -9.55 14.96
CA LEU A 140 7.07 -9.17 15.52
C LEU A 140 6.18 -10.40 15.75
N LEU A 141 6.05 -11.27 14.74
CA LEU A 141 5.22 -12.47 14.83
C LEU A 141 5.75 -13.46 15.87
N ALA A 142 7.07 -13.63 15.96
CA ALA A 142 7.69 -14.46 17.00
C ALA A 142 7.36 -13.92 18.40
N HIS A 143 7.54 -12.62 18.63
CA HIS A 143 7.23 -11.97 19.90
C HIS A 143 5.75 -12.10 20.28
N GLN A 144 4.85 -11.86 19.33
CA GLN A 144 3.41 -12.02 19.54
C GLN A 144 3.01 -13.48 19.84
N GLY A 145 3.70 -14.45 19.22
CA GLY A 145 3.53 -15.86 19.49
C GLY A 145 3.99 -16.26 20.89
N GLU A 146 5.12 -15.71 21.36
CA GLU A 146 5.59 -15.88 22.74
C GLU A 146 4.56 -15.35 23.74
N LEU A 147 4.05 -14.13 23.53
CA LEU A 147 3.00 -13.55 24.38
C LEU A 147 1.74 -14.42 24.45
N HIS A 148 1.31 -15.03 23.35
CA HIS A 148 0.18 -15.96 23.33
C HIS A 148 0.45 -17.17 24.24
N GLN A 149 1.64 -17.75 24.17
CA GLN A 149 2.01 -18.94 24.94
C GLN A 149 2.19 -18.67 26.43
N VAL A 150 2.72 -17.51 26.80
CA VAL A 150 3.11 -17.22 28.20
C VAL A 150 2.07 -16.41 28.97
N ALA A 151 1.18 -15.70 28.30
CA ALA A 151 0.24 -14.76 28.93
C ALA A 151 -1.23 -15.01 28.55
N ASP A 152 -1.55 -16.20 28.00
CA ASP A 152 -2.88 -16.57 27.47
C ASP A 152 -3.48 -15.48 26.55
N GLY A 153 -2.61 -14.77 25.81
CA GLY A 153 -3.02 -13.75 24.85
C GLY A 153 -3.85 -14.36 23.70
N PRO A 154 -4.56 -13.58 22.88
CA PRO A 154 -5.19 -14.12 21.68
C PRO A 154 -4.13 -14.55 20.65
N ALA A 155 -4.38 -15.67 19.96
CA ALA A 155 -3.51 -16.11 18.86
C ALA A 155 -3.49 -15.05 17.74
N ARG A 156 -2.29 -14.73 17.26
CA ARG A 156 -2.06 -13.74 16.19
C ARG A 156 -1.46 -14.47 14.98
N PRO A 157 -2.29 -14.95 14.04
CA PRO A 157 -1.80 -15.76 12.92
C PRO A 157 -0.96 -14.91 11.97
N ALA A 158 0.06 -15.54 11.38
CA ALA A 158 0.85 -14.94 10.32
C ALA A 158 -0.02 -14.68 9.05
N PRO A 159 0.33 -13.68 8.23
CA PRO A 159 -0.36 -13.44 6.98
C PRO A 159 -0.27 -14.63 6.03
N VAL A 160 -1.39 -14.98 5.39
CA VAL A 160 -1.47 -15.95 4.30
C VAL A 160 -1.60 -15.17 2.99
N ARG A 161 -0.45 -14.72 2.47
CA ARG A 161 -0.37 -13.93 1.24
C ARG A 161 -0.69 -14.81 0.03
N THR A 162 -1.50 -14.27 -0.89
CA THR A 162 -1.82 -14.96 -2.15
C THR A 162 -0.96 -14.39 -3.27
N PRO A 163 -0.18 -15.22 -3.99
CA PRO A 163 0.56 -14.78 -5.17
C PRO A 163 -0.38 -14.12 -6.19
N LEU A 164 0.14 -13.12 -6.90
CA LEU A 164 -0.62 -12.46 -7.96
C LEU A 164 -0.93 -13.47 -9.08
N PRO A 165 -2.21 -13.80 -9.37
CA PRO A 165 -2.54 -14.65 -10.50
C PRO A 165 -2.24 -13.93 -11.82
N PRO A 166 -2.09 -14.65 -12.95
CA PRO A 166 -2.05 -14.01 -14.25
C PRO A 166 -3.32 -13.18 -14.46
N VAL A 167 -3.15 -11.86 -14.61
CA VAL A 167 -4.24 -10.92 -14.87
C VAL A 167 -4.22 -10.46 -16.31
N GLN A 168 -5.40 -10.27 -16.89
CA GLN A 168 -5.53 -9.64 -18.20
C GLN A 168 -5.32 -8.12 -18.05
N PRO A 169 -4.41 -7.50 -18.83
CA PRO A 169 -4.27 -6.04 -18.81
C PRO A 169 -5.57 -5.35 -19.22
N THR A 170 -5.97 -4.36 -18.44
CA THR A 170 -7.11 -3.50 -18.77
C THR A 170 -6.69 -2.56 -19.90
N PRO A 171 -7.49 -2.42 -20.97
CA PRO A 171 -7.17 -1.49 -22.04
C PRO A 171 -6.96 -0.06 -21.52
N PRO A 172 -6.00 0.70 -22.09
CA PRO A 172 -5.89 2.12 -21.83
C PRO A 172 -7.19 2.84 -22.21
N VAL A 173 -7.60 3.80 -21.40
CA VAL A 173 -8.75 4.66 -21.65
C VAL A 173 -8.26 6.10 -21.82
N PRO A 174 -8.94 6.92 -22.64
CA PRO A 174 -8.56 8.32 -22.80
C PRO A 174 -8.83 9.11 -21.50
N PRO A 175 -8.21 10.29 -21.30
CA PRO A 175 -8.39 11.10 -20.10
C PRO A 175 -9.84 11.39 -19.69
N GLU A 176 -10.77 11.46 -20.64
CA GLU A 176 -12.21 11.62 -20.37
C GLU A 176 -12.79 10.40 -19.65
N GLY A 177 -12.33 9.18 -19.98
CA GLY A 177 -12.70 7.96 -19.26
C GLY A 177 -12.11 7.95 -17.85
N ILE A 178 -10.86 8.39 -17.70
CA ILE A 178 -10.22 8.54 -16.39
C ILE A 178 -10.97 9.57 -15.54
N ALA A 179 -11.45 10.66 -16.15
CA ALA A 179 -12.26 11.67 -15.46
C ALA A 179 -13.53 11.07 -14.85
N GLN A 180 -14.16 10.10 -15.53
CA GLN A 180 -15.32 9.39 -15.01
C GLN A 180 -14.94 8.48 -13.83
N GLU A 181 -13.84 7.72 -13.93
CA GLU A 181 -13.33 6.90 -12.84
C GLU A 181 -12.98 7.74 -11.60
N MET A 182 -12.34 8.89 -11.80
CA MET A 182 -11.98 9.85 -10.76
C MET A 182 -13.22 10.48 -10.11
N ALA A 183 -14.21 10.91 -10.90
CA ALA A 183 -15.45 11.46 -10.39
C ALA A 183 -16.25 10.42 -9.59
N ALA A 184 -16.27 9.16 -10.02
CA ALA A 184 -16.93 8.08 -9.30
C ALA A 184 -16.26 7.76 -7.95
N ALA A 185 -14.94 7.93 -7.85
CA ALA A 185 -14.19 7.68 -6.63
C ALA A 185 -14.23 8.85 -5.64
N PHE A 186 -14.02 10.08 -6.14
CA PHE A 186 -13.75 11.26 -5.30
C PHE A 186 -14.77 12.40 -5.44
N GLY A 187 -15.67 12.33 -6.42
CA GLY A 187 -16.71 13.34 -6.66
C GLY A 187 -16.12 14.76 -6.74
N PRO A 188 -16.56 15.71 -5.89
CA PRO A 188 -16.05 17.08 -5.89
C PRO A 188 -14.61 17.22 -5.37
N GLY A 189 -14.03 16.16 -4.79
CA GLY A 189 -12.64 16.15 -4.31
C GLY A 189 -11.59 16.07 -5.41
N VAL A 190 -11.98 16.09 -6.69
CA VAL A 190 -11.06 16.07 -7.84
C VAL A 190 -10.64 17.49 -8.21
N PHE A 191 -9.33 17.74 -8.22
CA PHE A 191 -8.75 18.98 -8.71
C PHE A 191 -8.31 18.83 -10.17
N ARG A 192 -8.82 19.72 -11.03
CA ARG A 192 -8.41 19.85 -12.43
C ARG A 192 -7.54 21.09 -12.61
N PHE A 193 -6.45 20.92 -13.33
CA PHE A 193 -5.48 21.99 -13.54
C PHE A 193 -5.90 22.86 -14.73
N ASP A 194 -5.65 24.17 -14.63
CA ASP A 194 -5.85 25.07 -15.77
C ASP A 194 -4.83 24.77 -16.88
N GLN A 195 -5.19 25.02 -18.14
CA GLN A 195 -4.29 24.82 -19.28
C GLN A 195 -2.96 25.56 -19.10
N ALA A 196 -3.00 26.79 -18.56
CA ALA A 196 -1.81 27.59 -18.28
C ALA A 196 -0.88 26.92 -17.25
N ALA A 197 -1.44 26.21 -16.26
CA ALA A 197 -0.67 25.57 -15.19
C ALA A 197 0.18 24.39 -15.71
N VAL A 198 -0.23 23.77 -16.80
CA VAL A 198 0.43 22.61 -17.43
C VAL A 198 1.17 22.94 -18.73
N SER A 199 1.20 24.22 -19.13
CA SER A 199 1.81 24.68 -20.39
C SER A 199 3.33 24.83 -20.34
N ARG A 200 3.98 24.34 -19.27
CA ARG A 200 5.44 24.38 -19.15
C ARG A 200 6.10 23.55 -20.25
N GLN A 201 7.22 24.05 -20.78
CA GLN A 201 8.05 23.31 -21.72
C GLN A 201 8.56 21.99 -21.12
N GLY A 202 8.41 20.89 -21.86
CA GLY A 202 8.86 19.57 -21.44
C GLY A 202 7.80 18.71 -20.75
N VAL A 203 6.62 19.27 -20.45
CA VAL A 203 5.47 18.47 -19.98
C VAL A 203 4.95 17.63 -21.16
N PRO A 204 4.91 16.28 -21.04
CA PRO A 204 4.36 15.44 -22.09
C PRO A 204 2.88 15.78 -22.38
N PRO A 205 2.41 15.79 -23.65
CA PRO A 205 1.02 16.12 -23.96
C PRO A 205 -0.01 15.29 -23.21
N ILE A 206 0.25 13.99 -23.03
CA ILE A 206 -0.64 13.10 -22.26
C ILE A 206 -0.73 13.48 -20.78
N VAL A 207 0.36 13.96 -20.18
CA VAL A 207 0.40 14.43 -18.78
C VAL A 207 -0.46 15.69 -18.65
N ALA A 208 -0.23 16.68 -19.52
CA ALA A 208 -1.02 17.91 -19.53
C ALA A 208 -2.52 17.63 -19.74
N HIS A 209 -2.86 16.79 -20.74
CA HIS A 209 -4.24 16.44 -21.04
C HIS A 209 -4.93 15.73 -19.86
N THR A 210 -4.22 14.80 -19.20
CA THR A 210 -4.74 14.09 -18.02
C THR A 210 -5.01 15.04 -16.86
N LEU A 211 -4.11 15.96 -16.56
CA LEU A 211 -4.29 16.93 -15.46
C LEU A 211 -5.46 17.90 -15.70
N VAL A 212 -5.68 18.32 -16.94
CA VAL A 212 -6.77 19.25 -17.30
C VAL A 212 -8.13 18.54 -17.31
N VAL A 213 -8.21 17.34 -17.91
CA VAL A 213 -9.48 16.65 -18.14
C VAL A 213 -9.85 15.72 -16.97
N ALA A 214 -8.94 14.85 -16.58
CA ALA A 214 -9.18 13.87 -15.51
C ALA A 214 -9.01 14.50 -14.12
N GLY A 215 -7.93 15.27 -13.94
CA GLY A 215 -7.53 15.80 -12.65
C GLY A 215 -6.95 14.74 -11.70
N LEU A 216 -6.64 15.18 -10.48
CA LEU A 216 -6.11 14.33 -9.40
C LEU A 216 -6.95 14.50 -8.13
N PRO A 217 -6.98 13.51 -7.21
CA PRO A 217 -7.69 13.68 -5.97
C PRO A 217 -6.91 14.67 -5.09
N THR A 218 -7.62 15.67 -4.56
CA THR A 218 -7.05 16.64 -3.61
C THR A 218 -6.51 15.94 -2.36
N ASP A 219 -7.26 14.95 -1.86
CA ASP A 219 -6.94 14.18 -0.68
C ASP A 219 -7.30 12.71 -0.89
N MET A 220 -6.31 11.84 -0.77
CA MET A 220 -6.43 10.39 -0.61
C MET A 220 -5.44 9.96 0.49
N GLY A 221 -5.48 10.66 1.63
CA GLY A 221 -4.64 10.38 2.78
C GLY A 221 -4.87 8.98 3.36
N PRO A 222 -3.81 8.31 3.88
CA PRO A 222 -2.44 8.79 3.99
C PRO A 222 -1.57 8.61 2.73
N PHE A 223 -2.17 8.24 1.59
CA PHE A 223 -1.45 7.79 0.41
C PHE A 223 -1.00 8.93 -0.51
N PHE A 224 -1.86 9.91 -0.74
CA PHE A 224 -1.58 10.97 -1.71
C PHE A 224 -2.36 12.26 -1.42
N TRP A 225 -1.68 13.39 -1.57
CA TRP A 225 -2.27 14.72 -1.63
C TRP A 225 -1.76 15.46 -2.87
N ALA A 226 -2.67 15.94 -3.71
CA ALA A 226 -2.28 16.65 -4.93
C ALA A 226 -1.62 18.00 -4.63
N GLN A 227 -0.69 18.41 -5.49
CA GLN A 227 -0.16 19.77 -5.57
C GLN A 227 -1.21 20.71 -6.21
N ALA A 228 -2.38 20.78 -5.58
CA ALA A 228 -3.58 21.46 -6.08
C ALA A 228 -3.57 22.94 -5.69
N GLN A 229 -2.92 23.78 -6.50
CA GLN A 229 -2.86 25.23 -6.29
C GLN A 229 -3.51 25.95 -7.48
N PRO A 230 -4.72 26.53 -7.33
CA PRO A 230 -5.42 27.24 -8.40
C PRO A 230 -4.57 28.35 -9.03
N GLY A 231 -4.59 28.45 -10.36
CA GLY A 231 -3.86 29.49 -11.11
C GLY A 231 -2.33 29.39 -11.07
N ARG A 232 -1.77 28.38 -10.41
CA ARG A 232 -0.32 28.23 -10.27
C ARG A 232 0.23 27.15 -11.22
N PRO A 233 1.34 27.41 -11.93
CA PRO A 233 2.05 26.36 -12.66
C PRO A 233 2.47 25.21 -11.75
N VAL A 234 2.38 23.99 -12.28
CA VAL A 234 2.88 22.80 -11.59
C VAL A 234 4.38 22.97 -11.36
N PRO A 235 4.92 22.92 -10.13
CA PRO A 235 6.33 23.22 -9.87
C PRO A 235 7.24 22.03 -10.21
N THR A 236 8.50 22.31 -10.50
CA THR A 236 9.56 21.29 -10.45
C THR A 236 9.93 20.98 -9.01
N LEU A 237 10.59 19.85 -8.76
CA LEU A 237 11.08 19.51 -7.43
C LEU A 237 12.12 20.52 -6.92
N ALA A 238 12.93 21.11 -7.82
CA ALA A 238 13.87 22.17 -7.49
C ALA A 238 13.17 23.46 -7.01
N GLU A 239 12.10 23.88 -7.69
CA GLU A 239 11.29 25.04 -7.27
C GLU A 239 10.61 24.77 -5.92
N LEU A 240 10.03 23.57 -5.74
CA LEU A 240 9.42 23.17 -4.47
C LEU A 240 10.45 23.14 -3.33
N ALA A 241 11.67 22.65 -3.57
CA ALA A 241 12.74 22.65 -2.57
C ALA A 241 13.14 24.07 -2.18
N GLN A 242 13.27 24.98 -3.16
CA GLN A 242 13.55 26.39 -2.92
C GLN A 242 12.45 27.04 -2.06
N GLU A 243 11.17 26.77 -2.35
CA GLU A 243 10.04 27.26 -1.55
C GLU A 243 10.05 26.77 -0.11
N ARG A 244 10.49 25.53 0.11
CA ARG A 244 10.62 24.93 1.45
C ARG A 244 11.92 25.33 2.17
N GLY A 245 12.81 26.08 1.51
CA GLY A 245 14.09 26.46 2.08
C GLY A 245 15.05 25.28 2.32
N VAL A 246 14.87 24.17 1.60
CA VAL A 246 15.73 22.98 1.70
C VAL A 246 16.65 22.86 0.50
N ARG A 247 17.78 22.17 0.66
CA ARG A 247 18.75 21.98 -0.42
C ARG A 247 18.23 20.94 -1.42
N PRO A 248 18.02 21.28 -2.71
CA PRO A 248 17.64 20.31 -3.74
C PRO A 248 18.81 19.42 -4.15
N ALA A 249 18.50 18.22 -4.63
CA ALA A 249 19.47 17.38 -5.33
C ALA A 249 19.82 17.96 -6.70
N SER A 250 20.99 17.59 -7.25
CA SER A 250 21.46 18.11 -8.54
C SER A 250 20.54 17.81 -9.73
N ASP A 251 19.71 16.76 -9.62
CA ASP A 251 18.76 16.34 -10.65
C ASP A 251 17.32 16.82 -10.39
N ALA A 252 17.06 17.59 -9.33
CA ALA A 252 15.72 17.99 -8.91
C ALA A 252 14.91 18.74 -9.99
N GLY A 253 15.57 19.41 -10.94
CA GLY A 253 14.90 20.06 -12.08
C GLY A 253 14.25 19.08 -13.07
N SER A 254 14.54 17.78 -12.98
CA SER A 254 14.05 16.72 -13.88
C SER A 254 12.72 16.10 -13.43
N TYR A 255 12.13 16.59 -12.34
CA TYR A 255 10.92 16.06 -11.75
C TYR A 255 9.86 17.14 -11.63
N LEU A 256 8.67 16.87 -12.16
CA LEU A 256 7.50 17.75 -12.09
C LEU A 256 6.56 17.26 -10.99
N VAL A 257 6.26 18.08 -9.99
CA VAL A 257 5.59 17.63 -8.76
C VAL A 257 4.07 17.58 -8.95
N MET A 258 3.50 16.38 -8.86
CA MET A 258 2.04 16.17 -8.91
C MET A 258 1.39 16.24 -7.53
N GLY A 259 2.15 15.94 -6.48
CA GLY A 259 1.66 15.88 -5.12
C GLY A 259 2.68 15.31 -4.14
N SER A 260 2.20 14.76 -3.04
CA SER A 260 3.03 14.17 -1.99
C SER A 260 2.34 12.97 -1.35
N ASP A 261 3.12 11.97 -0.93
CA ASP A 261 2.66 10.87 -0.07
C ASP A 261 3.02 11.15 1.42
N PHE A 262 3.02 12.44 1.79
CA PHE A 262 3.52 13.02 3.05
C PHE A 262 5.06 12.96 3.19
N GLY A 263 5.69 11.81 2.94
CA GLY A 263 7.14 11.65 3.10
C GLY A 263 7.97 12.18 1.92
N ARG A 264 7.53 11.90 0.69
CA ARG A 264 8.20 12.23 -0.57
C ARG A 264 7.27 13.06 -1.47
N ALA A 265 7.88 13.70 -2.47
CA ALA A 265 7.13 14.32 -3.57
C ALA A 265 6.83 13.25 -4.63
N ILE A 266 5.58 13.16 -5.05
CA ILE A 266 5.15 12.31 -6.15
C ILE A 266 5.25 13.13 -7.43
N CYS A 267 6.10 12.68 -8.36
CA CYS A 267 6.53 13.45 -9.51
C CYS A 267 6.36 12.69 -10.82
N VAL A 268 6.13 13.42 -11.91
CA VAL A 268 6.40 12.95 -13.27
C VAL A 268 7.91 13.13 -13.54
N GLN A 269 8.59 12.07 -13.95
CA GLN A 269 9.99 12.12 -14.34
C GLN A 269 10.14 12.52 -15.82
N TYR A 270 10.97 13.52 -16.12
CA TYR A 270 11.27 13.89 -17.50
C TYR A 270 12.02 12.79 -18.24
N GLY A 271 11.77 12.68 -19.55
CA GLY A 271 12.34 11.65 -20.42
C GLY A 271 11.57 10.34 -20.44
N THR A 272 11.08 9.86 -19.30
CA THR A 272 10.31 8.60 -19.20
C THR A 272 8.81 8.82 -19.05
N ALA A 273 8.39 9.96 -18.50
CA ALA A 273 7.01 10.25 -18.08
C ALA A 273 6.47 9.32 -16.98
N ASN A 274 7.33 8.50 -16.36
CA ASN A 274 6.98 7.66 -15.22
C ASN A 274 6.57 8.52 -14.01
N ILE A 275 5.72 7.98 -13.15
CA ILE A 275 5.47 8.51 -11.82
C ILE A 275 6.47 7.90 -10.85
N VAL A 276 7.15 8.77 -10.10
CA VAL A 276 8.17 8.39 -9.11
C VAL A 276 7.98 9.18 -7.81
N ALA A 277 8.32 8.57 -6.68
CA ALA A 277 8.40 9.24 -5.39
C ALA A 277 9.85 9.64 -5.10
N VAL A 278 10.09 10.93 -4.86
CA VAL A 278 11.44 11.51 -4.70
C VAL A 278 11.49 12.35 -3.41
N PRO A 279 12.53 12.22 -2.58
CA PRO A 279 12.76 13.16 -1.48
C PRO A 279 12.90 14.61 -2.00
N VAL A 280 12.30 15.57 -1.31
CA VAL A 280 12.44 16.99 -1.69
C VAL A 280 13.82 17.52 -1.30
N GLU A 281 14.34 17.08 -0.16
CA GLU A 281 15.69 17.39 0.28
C GLU A 281 16.69 16.39 -0.30
N ALA A 282 17.86 16.90 -0.69
CA ALA A 282 18.94 16.08 -1.23
C ALA A 282 19.49 15.08 -0.21
N GLY A 283 20.09 14.01 -0.72
CA GLY A 283 20.90 13.12 0.09
C GLY A 283 22.19 13.79 0.59
N PRO A 284 22.99 13.07 1.39
CA PRO A 284 24.26 13.57 1.92
C PRO A 284 25.13 14.23 0.85
N GLY A 285 25.66 15.42 1.16
CA GLY A 285 26.49 16.19 0.22
C GLY A 285 25.74 16.87 -0.93
N GLY A 286 24.41 16.76 -1.01
CA GLY A 286 23.61 17.26 -2.13
C GLY A 286 23.38 16.22 -3.24
N ALA A 287 23.67 14.95 -2.97
CA ALA A 287 23.55 13.88 -3.95
C ALA A 287 22.08 13.54 -4.27
N PRO A 288 21.78 13.16 -5.52
CA PRO A 288 20.50 12.53 -5.87
C PRO A 288 20.25 11.27 -5.05
N VAL A 289 18.99 11.09 -4.65
CA VAL A 289 18.49 9.83 -4.08
C VAL A 289 17.75 9.11 -5.19
N ALA A 290 17.95 7.79 -5.30
CA ALA A 290 17.26 6.98 -6.30
C ALA A 290 15.73 7.15 -6.18
N PRO A 291 15.04 7.58 -7.26
CA PRO A 291 13.59 7.69 -7.25
C PRO A 291 12.93 6.34 -7.03
N GLN A 292 11.92 6.29 -6.16
CA GLN A 292 11.10 5.09 -6.00
C GLN A 292 10.05 5.06 -7.11
N PHE A 293 9.99 3.96 -7.87
CA PHE A 293 9.00 3.80 -8.93
C PHE A 293 7.58 3.71 -8.36
N VAL A 294 6.63 4.41 -8.99
CA VAL A 294 5.20 4.40 -8.62
C VAL A 294 4.37 3.82 -9.77
N ASN A 295 4.37 4.45 -10.93
CA ASN A 295 3.61 3.99 -12.09
C ASN A 295 4.32 4.32 -13.40
N THR A 296 3.93 3.60 -14.46
CA THR A 296 4.42 3.82 -15.83
C THR A 296 4.01 5.15 -16.44
N GLY A 297 2.97 5.79 -15.90
CA GLY A 297 2.50 7.09 -16.37
C GLY A 297 1.45 7.72 -15.46
N LEU A 298 1.17 9.00 -15.72
CA LEU A 298 0.13 9.74 -15.01
C LEU A 298 -1.29 9.16 -15.24
N PRO A 299 -1.67 8.72 -16.45
CA PRO A 299 -2.95 8.04 -16.66
C PRO A 299 -3.11 6.81 -15.75
N GLU A 300 -2.10 5.94 -15.71
CA GLU A 300 -2.10 4.71 -14.91
C GLU A 300 -2.17 5.04 -13.42
N PHE A 301 -1.37 6.00 -12.95
CA PHE A 301 -1.42 6.46 -11.56
C PHE A 301 -2.80 7.00 -11.15
N ALA A 302 -3.42 7.84 -11.98
CA ALA A 302 -4.75 8.38 -11.71
C ALA A 302 -5.81 7.27 -11.61
N ARG A 303 -5.76 6.27 -12.49
CA ARG A 303 -6.66 5.10 -12.44
C ARG A 303 -6.41 4.23 -11.19
N CYS A 304 -5.15 4.04 -10.80
CA CYS A 304 -4.78 3.32 -9.57
C CYS A 304 -5.27 4.07 -8.32
N LEU A 305 -5.19 5.40 -8.29
CA LEU A 305 -5.76 6.23 -7.23
C LEU A 305 -7.30 6.14 -7.22
N ALA A 306 -7.96 6.16 -8.38
CA ALA A 306 -9.41 5.98 -8.47
C ALA A 306 -9.84 4.61 -7.95
N LEU A 307 -9.09 3.55 -8.28
CA LEU A 307 -9.30 2.20 -7.74
C LEU A 307 -9.18 2.20 -6.22
N LEU A 308 -8.09 2.76 -5.68
CA LEU A 308 -7.87 2.85 -4.23
C LEU A 308 -9.00 3.65 -3.56
N GLY A 309 -9.40 4.80 -4.10
CA GLY A 309 -10.47 5.63 -3.55
C GLY A 309 -11.83 4.91 -3.48
N ARG A 310 -12.15 4.06 -4.47
CA ARG A 310 -13.38 3.24 -4.44
C ARG A 310 -13.32 2.11 -3.42
N MET A 311 -12.16 1.47 -3.28
CA MET A 311 -12.02 0.24 -2.49
C MET A 311 -11.65 0.50 -1.03
N TRP A 312 -10.89 1.56 -0.73
CA TRP A 312 -10.28 1.80 0.58
C TRP A 312 -11.31 1.86 1.71
N ARG A 313 -12.39 2.62 1.51
CA ARG A 313 -13.48 2.72 2.51
C ARG A 313 -14.16 1.38 2.82
N LEU A 314 -14.11 0.42 1.89
CA LEU A 314 -14.71 -0.91 2.06
C LEU A 314 -13.81 -1.83 2.90
N ARG A 315 -12.57 -1.43 3.15
CA ARG A 315 -11.62 -2.18 3.98
C ARG A 315 -11.87 -1.96 5.48
N TYR A 316 -12.51 -0.84 5.85
CA TYR A 316 -12.78 -0.49 7.23
C TYR A 316 -13.69 -1.51 7.91
N GLY A 317 -13.28 -2.00 9.08
CA GLY A 317 -14.06 -2.92 9.91
C GLY A 317 -14.08 -4.37 9.41
N LEU A 318 -13.31 -4.69 8.36
CA LEU A 318 -13.15 -6.08 7.92
C LEU A 318 -12.35 -6.89 8.94
N ASN A 319 -12.71 -8.15 9.12
CA ASN A 319 -11.85 -9.11 9.81
C ASN A 319 -10.65 -9.51 8.91
N GLN A 320 -9.68 -10.26 9.46
CA GLN A 320 -8.44 -10.59 8.74
C GLN A 320 -8.66 -11.38 7.44
N GLU A 321 -9.62 -12.30 7.42
CA GLU A 321 -9.95 -13.09 6.22
C GLU A 321 -10.63 -12.24 5.15
N GLN A 322 -11.58 -11.40 5.56
CA GLN A 322 -12.27 -10.47 4.67
C GLN A 322 -11.28 -9.45 4.08
N ALA A 323 -10.40 -8.90 4.91
CA ALA A 323 -9.33 -8.02 4.47
C ALA A 323 -8.34 -8.75 3.54
N GLY A 324 -8.07 -10.03 3.77
CA GLY A 324 -7.26 -10.86 2.88
C GLY A 324 -7.86 -10.97 1.49
N ARG A 325 -9.16 -11.30 1.40
CA ARG A 325 -9.89 -11.33 0.12
C ARG A 325 -9.92 -9.96 -0.56
N TRP A 326 -10.16 -8.90 0.20
CA TRP A 326 -10.08 -7.53 -0.31
C TRP A 326 -8.70 -7.24 -0.91
N THR A 327 -7.61 -7.64 -0.24
CA THR A 327 -6.25 -7.41 -0.72
C THR A 327 -5.98 -8.19 -2.00
N VAL A 328 -6.51 -9.41 -2.13
CA VAL A 328 -6.45 -10.22 -3.37
C VAL A 328 -7.13 -9.50 -4.54
N ASP A 329 -8.32 -8.94 -4.32
CA ASP A 329 -9.05 -8.24 -5.38
C ASP A 329 -8.36 -6.93 -5.76
N PHE A 330 -7.85 -6.20 -4.77
CA PHE A 330 -7.14 -4.93 -4.99
C PHE A 330 -5.81 -5.17 -5.74
N GLN A 331 -4.99 -6.14 -5.33
CA GLN A 331 -3.72 -6.44 -6.02
C GLN A 331 -3.95 -6.88 -7.47
N ALA A 332 -5.01 -7.67 -7.74
CA ALA A 332 -5.32 -8.14 -9.09
C ALA A 332 -5.75 -6.98 -10.00
N GLN A 333 -6.63 -6.10 -9.51
CA GLN A 333 -7.06 -4.93 -10.27
C GLN A 333 -5.91 -3.94 -10.50
N LEU A 334 -5.06 -3.73 -9.49
CA LEU A 334 -3.90 -2.87 -9.60
C LEU A 334 -2.93 -3.37 -10.67
N ALA A 335 -2.63 -4.68 -10.65
CA ALA A 335 -1.80 -5.32 -11.68
C ALA A 335 -2.42 -5.26 -13.08
N SER A 336 -3.75 -5.31 -13.20
CA SER A 336 -4.41 -5.17 -14.51
C SER A 336 -4.31 -3.74 -15.07
N LEU A 337 -4.19 -2.73 -14.20
CA LEU A 337 -4.03 -1.34 -14.60
C LEU A 337 -2.58 -1.02 -14.94
N ASP A 338 -1.64 -1.47 -14.11
CA ASP A 338 -0.22 -1.25 -14.30
C ASP A 338 0.59 -2.39 -13.66
N PRO A 339 0.95 -3.45 -14.42
CA PRO A 339 1.70 -4.57 -13.88
C PRO A 339 3.13 -4.19 -13.47
N VAL A 340 3.71 -3.13 -14.06
CA VAL A 340 5.08 -2.69 -13.76
C VAL A 340 5.14 -2.03 -12.38
N ALA A 341 4.04 -1.42 -11.93
CA ALA A 341 3.90 -0.88 -10.57
C ALA A 341 4.14 -1.92 -9.46
N LEU A 342 3.98 -3.21 -9.79
CA LEU A 342 4.22 -4.35 -8.89
C LEU A 342 5.46 -5.17 -9.30
N GLY A 343 6.29 -4.67 -10.23
CA GLY A 343 7.43 -5.40 -10.79
C GLY A 343 8.64 -5.52 -9.85
N SER A 344 8.64 -4.82 -8.72
CA SER A 344 9.69 -4.86 -7.70
C SER A 344 9.08 -4.73 -6.29
N PRO A 345 9.62 -5.42 -5.27
CA PRO A 345 9.18 -5.26 -3.88
C PRO A 345 9.46 -3.88 -3.30
N GLU A 346 10.30 -3.08 -3.95
CA GLU A 346 10.59 -1.69 -3.55
C GLU A 346 9.72 -0.65 -4.27
N SER A 347 8.88 -1.08 -5.22
CA SER A 347 7.94 -0.16 -5.87
C SER A 347 6.92 0.35 -4.87
N TRP A 348 6.49 1.60 -5.02
CA TRP A 348 5.62 2.28 -4.06
C TRP A 348 4.34 1.49 -3.75
N TRP A 349 3.68 0.96 -4.78
CA TRP A 349 2.49 0.13 -4.63
C TRP A 349 2.76 -1.24 -4.00
N SER A 350 3.90 -1.87 -4.30
CA SER A 350 4.31 -3.12 -3.66
C SER A 350 4.50 -2.95 -2.16
N VAL A 351 5.10 -1.84 -1.73
CA VAL A 351 5.28 -1.52 -0.30
C VAL A 351 3.94 -1.28 0.39
N LEU A 352 2.97 -0.63 -0.26
CA LEU A 352 1.62 -0.50 0.29
C LEU A 352 0.90 -1.85 0.39
N LEU A 353 0.98 -2.69 -0.65
CA LEU A 353 0.37 -4.02 -0.64
C LEU A 353 0.98 -4.93 0.43
N GLU A 354 2.30 -4.85 0.63
CA GLU A 354 2.99 -5.55 1.71
C GLU A 354 2.41 -5.15 3.07
N GLN A 355 2.30 -3.85 3.34
CA GLN A 355 1.72 -3.34 4.59
C GLN A 355 0.25 -3.74 4.77
N MET A 356 -0.55 -3.74 3.69
CA MET A 356 -1.94 -4.23 3.72
C MET A 356 -2.01 -5.75 3.99
N TRP A 357 -1.08 -6.54 3.46
CA TRP A 357 -0.98 -7.96 3.74
C TRP A 357 -0.53 -8.24 5.18
N ASP A 358 0.33 -7.40 5.74
CA ASP A 358 0.81 -7.53 7.13
C ASP A 358 -0.20 -7.04 8.17
N GLY A 359 -1.32 -6.47 7.72
CA GLY A 359 -2.39 -5.94 8.59
C GLY A 359 -2.03 -4.60 9.22
N LEU A 360 -1.05 -3.88 8.65
CA LEU A 360 -0.60 -2.58 9.13
C LEU A 360 -1.56 -1.45 8.69
N LEU A 361 -2.24 -1.66 7.56
CA LEU A 361 -3.17 -0.75 6.87
C LEU A 361 -4.57 -1.33 6.65
#